data_AF-A0A3M2T4M7-F1
#
_entry.id   AF-A0A3M2T4M7-F1
#
_cell.length_a   1.000
_cell.length_b   1.000
_cell.length_c   1.000
_cell.angle_alpha   90.00
_cell.angle_beta   90.00
_cell.angle_gamma   90.00
#
_symmetry.space_group_name_H-M   'P 1'
#
loop_
_entity.id
_entity.type
_entity.pdbx_description
1 polymer ?
#
loop_
_entity_poly.entity_id
_entity_poly.type
_entity_poly.pdbx_seq_one_letter_code
_entity_poly.pdbx_strand_id
1 'polypeptide(L)'
;MAKLIFTPWKSHSHLLSVRDQFYPSPTNAGPDLRPRACATVAAWKLRGNLPHAVEATALLTDAILHDDAAKNSVFSIRATYAAAFCRFVTLLVDSKLHGQRKTMFQRALDLGLPASFVELRHEATHRDLPSLVVLRNSAQRSLEWLWDYYWGKADRDAGRAGPVGCVDGTGDVEAVREAVRGALDVFTGEGEPPRKRRKGFKLQAEVAAQLGEICRTSARGGVVLARVLFDDGILVPKERKLGDSLDTVFTKWERLLMLVVENHPPFSAVLADEMANELAFSSTSDPKNNPLCEGLYLWLDRIMTSAQWEPSRRLLSVAYINAACDANPNHWTGLLRERLRLADCASVDIPSVPQGERPQPGKRPMPDDSAELKKHGWEFLDRWDRTGKGNNYAYLVTDEPTKHAVVIDPANPPEVAPEVNSQIRAGKINLAAIVNTHHHWDHAGGNKDMLQQFGQLPIIGGKNCESVTKTPQHGESFKIGDRISVKALHTPCHTQDSVCYFMEDGDQRVVFTGDTLFIGGCGRFFEGNAQEMHKALNETLAALPDDTRVYPGHEYTKGNVKFCAAVSQSEPIKKLQAFAEKNQQTQGKFTIGDEKLHNVFMRVNDPEIQKVAGKTSPVEVMAKLREMKNAM
;
A
#
# COMPACT_ATOMS: atom_id res chain seq x y z
N MET A 1 35.90 -21.04 -23.71
CA MET A 1 35.29 -22.36 -23.45
C MET A 1 33.81 -22.28 -23.76
N ALA A 2 33.21 -23.32 -24.38
CA ALA A 2 31.76 -23.39 -24.52
C ALA A 2 31.14 -23.62 -23.13
N LYS A 3 30.25 -22.72 -22.70
CA LYS A 3 29.59 -22.81 -21.39
C LYS A 3 28.33 -23.66 -21.54
N LEU A 4 28.40 -24.95 -21.22
CA LEU A 4 27.19 -25.79 -21.16
C LEU A 4 26.26 -25.24 -20.06
N ILE A 5 25.06 -24.82 -20.46
CA ILE A 5 24.00 -24.41 -19.53
C ILE A 5 22.99 -25.56 -19.49
N PHE A 6 22.96 -26.28 -18.36
CA PHE A 6 21.94 -27.29 -18.11
C PHE A 6 20.66 -26.60 -17.65
N THR A 7 19.58 -26.80 -18.41
CA THR A 7 18.24 -26.28 -18.09
C THR A 7 17.30 -27.46 -17.78
N PRO A 8 16.33 -27.31 -16.85
CA PRO A 8 15.45 -28.41 -16.46
C PRO A 8 14.29 -28.66 -17.47
N TRP A 9 14.09 -27.73 -18.40
CA TRP A 9 13.21 -27.87 -19.56
C TRP A 9 13.94 -28.48 -20.77
N LYS A 10 13.22 -29.24 -21.59
CA LYS A 10 13.79 -29.94 -22.77
C LYS A 10 14.24 -29.00 -23.90
N SER A 11 13.57 -27.86 -24.05
CA SER A 11 13.78 -26.86 -25.11
C SER A 11 13.29 -25.51 -24.62
N HIS A 12 13.83 -24.41 -25.15
CA HIS A 12 13.39 -23.06 -24.78
C HIS A 12 11.88 -22.84 -25.03
N SER A 13 11.35 -23.40 -26.12
CA SER A 13 9.91 -23.42 -26.40
C SER A 13 9.06 -24.07 -25.31
N HIS A 14 9.60 -25.01 -24.52
CA HIS A 14 8.91 -25.61 -23.39
C HIS A 14 8.89 -24.66 -22.17
N LEU A 15 9.91 -23.80 -22.00
CA LEU A 15 9.88 -22.70 -21.02
C LEU A 15 8.78 -21.69 -21.37
N LEU A 16 8.74 -21.24 -22.63
CA LEU A 16 7.74 -20.28 -23.11
C LEU A 16 6.32 -20.85 -23.01
N SER A 17 6.11 -22.10 -23.41
CA SER A 17 4.80 -22.75 -23.24
C SER A 17 4.32 -22.82 -21.78
N VAL A 18 5.23 -22.87 -20.80
CA VAL A 18 4.88 -22.82 -19.36
C VAL A 18 4.67 -21.37 -18.89
N ARG A 19 5.42 -20.39 -19.40
CA ARG A 19 5.13 -18.96 -19.20
C ARG A 19 3.70 -18.64 -19.62
N ASP A 20 3.30 -19.04 -20.82
CA ASP A 20 1.99 -18.71 -21.39
C ASP A 20 0.83 -19.42 -20.64
N GLN A 21 1.13 -20.44 -19.84
CA GLN A 21 0.18 -21.07 -18.89
C GLN A 21 0.09 -20.32 -17.55
N PHE A 22 1.16 -19.65 -17.10
CA PHE A 22 1.14 -18.77 -15.92
C PHE A 22 0.48 -17.42 -16.21
N TYR A 23 0.74 -16.88 -17.41
CA TYR A 23 0.20 -15.62 -17.92
C TYR A 23 -0.73 -15.92 -19.11
N PRO A 24 -1.89 -16.58 -18.88
CA PRO A 24 -2.82 -16.88 -19.94
C PRO A 24 -3.31 -15.58 -20.60
N SER A 25 -3.43 -15.59 -21.93
CA SER A 25 -4.05 -14.48 -22.65
C SER A 25 -5.41 -14.14 -22.03
N PRO A 26 -5.77 -12.86 -21.86
CA PRO A 26 -7.10 -12.45 -21.38
C PRO A 26 -8.26 -12.95 -22.28
N THR A 27 -7.95 -13.38 -23.51
CA THR A 27 -8.89 -14.00 -24.46
C THR A 27 -8.95 -15.53 -24.37
N ASN A 28 -8.20 -16.16 -23.44
CA ASN A 28 -8.15 -17.61 -23.29
C ASN A 28 -9.41 -18.15 -22.60
N ALA A 29 -10.40 -18.55 -23.39
CA ALA A 29 -11.61 -19.25 -22.93
C ALA A 29 -11.38 -20.76 -22.64
N GLY A 30 -10.13 -21.23 -22.66
CA GLY A 30 -9.76 -22.60 -22.31
C GLY A 30 -9.80 -22.88 -20.80
N PRO A 31 -9.56 -24.13 -20.39
CA PRO A 31 -9.42 -24.47 -18.97
C PRO A 31 -8.22 -23.76 -18.37
N ASP A 32 -8.29 -23.42 -17.08
CA ASP A 32 -7.17 -22.83 -16.36
C ASP A 32 -5.96 -23.78 -16.34
N LEU A 33 -4.88 -23.39 -17.03
CA LEU A 33 -3.65 -24.19 -17.14
C LEU A 33 -2.63 -23.85 -16.06
N ARG A 34 -2.87 -22.85 -15.20
CA ARG A 34 -1.98 -22.47 -14.10
C ARG A 34 -1.66 -23.64 -13.14
N PRO A 35 -2.60 -24.53 -12.77
CA PRO A 35 -2.27 -25.72 -11.97
C PRO A 35 -1.28 -26.67 -12.67
N ARG A 36 -1.41 -26.82 -14.00
CA ARG A 36 -0.51 -27.64 -14.83
C ARG A 36 0.87 -27.00 -14.96
N ALA A 37 0.94 -25.66 -15.05
CA ALA A 37 2.19 -24.91 -15.02
C ALA A 37 2.93 -25.11 -13.69
N CYS A 38 2.24 -24.97 -12.56
CA CYS A 38 2.79 -25.22 -11.22
C CYS A 38 3.36 -26.65 -11.10
N ALA A 39 2.59 -27.67 -11.50
CA ALA A 39 3.05 -29.06 -11.51
C ALA A 39 4.25 -29.30 -12.43
N THR A 40 4.32 -28.61 -13.57
CA THR A 40 5.44 -28.71 -14.53
C THR A 40 6.71 -28.08 -13.95
N VAL A 41 6.61 -26.92 -13.30
CA VAL A 41 7.73 -26.27 -12.61
C VAL A 41 8.21 -27.10 -11.41
N ALA A 42 7.30 -27.71 -10.65
CA ALA A 42 7.65 -28.64 -9.58
C ALA A 42 8.47 -29.84 -10.12
N ALA A 43 8.07 -30.41 -11.26
CA ALA A 43 8.81 -31.47 -11.93
C ALA A 43 10.17 -31.02 -12.50
N TRP A 44 10.31 -29.74 -12.87
CA TRP A 44 11.60 -29.15 -13.29
C TRP A 44 12.55 -28.94 -12.12
N LYS A 45 12.04 -28.52 -10.96
CA LYS A 45 12.82 -28.36 -9.72
C LYS A 45 13.48 -29.67 -9.25
N LEU A 46 12.89 -30.82 -9.56
CA LEU A 46 13.49 -32.15 -9.32
C LEU A 46 14.65 -32.51 -10.27
N ARG A 47 14.85 -31.76 -11.37
CA ARG A 47 15.85 -32.07 -12.42
C ARG A 47 17.14 -31.25 -12.30
N GLY A 48 17.15 -30.21 -11.47
CA GLY A 48 18.31 -29.35 -11.29
C GLY A 48 17.92 -27.92 -10.90
N ASN A 49 18.90 -27.01 -10.99
CA ASN A 49 18.69 -25.61 -10.64
C ASN A 49 17.69 -24.94 -11.58
N LEU A 50 16.65 -24.36 -10.99
CA LEU A 50 15.62 -23.58 -11.65
C LEU A 50 15.91 -22.08 -11.45
N PRO A 51 15.70 -21.20 -12.44
CA PRO A 51 15.81 -19.76 -12.23
C PRO A 51 14.80 -19.29 -11.19
N HIS A 52 15.24 -18.44 -10.26
CA HIS A 52 14.41 -17.98 -9.13
C HIS A 52 13.11 -17.29 -9.57
N ALA A 53 13.08 -16.61 -10.71
CA ALA A 53 11.86 -16.04 -11.27
C ALA A 53 10.83 -17.10 -11.68
N VAL A 54 11.26 -18.24 -12.24
CA VAL A 54 10.37 -19.35 -12.61
C VAL A 54 9.81 -20.03 -11.36
N GLU A 55 10.64 -20.22 -10.33
CA GLU A 55 10.21 -20.77 -9.04
C GLU A 55 9.21 -19.84 -8.34
N ALA A 56 9.51 -18.55 -8.27
CA ALA A 56 8.67 -17.55 -7.63
C ALA A 56 7.30 -17.42 -8.33
N THR A 57 7.28 -17.42 -9.66
CA THR A 57 6.04 -17.40 -10.45
C THR A 57 5.14 -18.57 -10.07
N ALA A 58 5.69 -19.79 -10.06
CA ALA A 58 4.93 -20.98 -9.68
C ALA A 58 4.38 -20.90 -8.26
N LEU A 59 5.19 -20.46 -7.28
CA LEU A 59 4.75 -20.35 -5.87
C LEU A 59 3.65 -19.29 -5.68
N LEU A 60 3.76 -18.13 -6.33
CA LEU A 60 2.77 -17.06 -6.26
C LEU A 60 1.46 -17.48 -6.94
N THR A 61 1.54 -18.15 -8.09
CA THR A 61 0.36 -18.69 -8.77
C THR A 61 -0.31 -19.81 -7.98
N ASP A 62 0.46 -20.71 -7.35
CA ASP A 62 -0.08 -21.79 -6.50
C ASP A 62 -0.82 -21.21 -5.28
N ALA A 63 -0.31 -20.12 -4.69
CA ALA A 63 -1.02 -19.39 -3.63
C ALA A 63 -2.36 -18.78 -4.08
N ILE A 64 -2.43 -18.26 -5.32
CA ILE A 64 -3.68 -17.75 -5.92
C ILE A 64 -4.68 -18.90 -6.18
N LEU A 65 -4.20 -20.06 -6.63
CA LEU A 65 -5.04 -21.25 -6.86
C LEU A 65 -5.56 -21.88 -5.55
N HIS A 66 -4.85 -21.66 -4.44
CA HIS A 66 -5.25 -22.09 -3.09
C HIS A 66 -6.27 -21.14 -2.42
N ASP A 67 -6.50 -19.95 -3.00
CA ASP A 67 -7.38 -18.91 -2.46
C ASP A 67 -8.88 -19.18 -2.69
N ASP A 68 -9.35 -20.25 -2.06
CA ASP A 68 -10.75 -20.68 -2.06
C ASP A 68 -11.27 -20.73 -0.62
N ALA A 69 -12.03 -19.70 -0.23
CA ALA A 69 -12.59 -19.59 1.12
C ALA A 69 -13.69 -20.63 1.44
N ALA A 70 -14.20 -21.37 0.45
CA ALA A 70 -15.12 -22.48 0.67
C ALA A 70 -14.38 -23.81 0.92
N LYS A 71 -13.10 -23.91 0.53
CA LYS A 71 -12.26 -25.11 0.74
C LYS A 71 -11.20 -24.95 1.82
N ASN A 72 -10.68 -23.73 2.01
CA ASN A 72 -9.53 -23.44 2.86
C ASN A 72 -9.86 -22.40 3.94
N SER A 73 -9.24 -22.54 5.12
CA SER A 73 -9.39 -21.55 6.18
C SER A 73 -8.65 -20.25 5.85
N VAL A 74 -9.16 -19.11 6.33
CA VAL A 74 -8.53 -17.79 6.18
C VAL A 74 -7.07 -17.79 6.65
N PHE A 75 -6.74 -18.55 7.70
CA PHE A 75 -5.37 -18.73 8.16
C PHE A 75 -4.52 -19.50 7.15
N SER A 76 -5.03 -20.61 6.60
CA SER A 76 -4.33 -21.39 5.58
C SER A 76 -4.03 -20.54 4.33
N ILE A 77 -5.00 -19.78 3.85
CA ILE A 77 -4.82 -18.90 2.68
C ILE A 77 -3.76 -17.82 2.97
N ARG A 78 -3.83 -17.12 4.12
CA ARG A 78 -2.81 -16.13 4.53
C ARG A 78 -1.41 -16.75 4.63
N ALA A 79 -1.31 -17.94 5.22
CA ALA A 79 -0.03 -18.64 5.36
C ALA A 79 0.57 -19.05 4.01
N THR A 80 -0.24 -19.55 3.07
CA THR A 80 0.22 -19.92 1.72
C THR A 80 0.73 -18.71 0.94
N TYR A 81 -0.02 -17.60 0.91
CA TYR A 81 0.45 -16.36 0.28
C TYR A 81 1.71 -15.80 0.92
N ALA A 82 1.75 -15.72 2.26
CA ALA A 82 2.92 -15.24 2.98
C ALA A 82 4.16 -16.08 2.66
N ALA A 83 4.05 -17.42 2.68
CA ALA A 83 5.15 -18.32 2.34
C ALA A 83 5.62 -18.16 0.88
N ALA A 84 4.69 -18.02 -0.07
CA ALA A 84 5.01 -17.77 -1.48
C ALA A 84 5.72 -16.43 -1.69
N PHE A 85 5.18 -15.36 -1.10
CA PHE A 85 5.74 -14.01 -1.19
C PHE A 85 7.11 -13.89 -0.51
N CYS A 86 7.27 -14.44 0.69
CA CYS A 86 8.56 -14.49 1.39
C CYS A 86 9.61 -15.26 0.59
N ARG A 87 9.23 -16.34 -0.10
CA ARG A 87 10.12 -17.06 -1.03
C ARG A 87 10.48 -16.24 -2.26
N PHE A 88 9.51 -15.59 -2.92
CA PHE A 88 9.75 -14.71 -4.07
C PHE A 88 10.82 -13.66 -3.76
N VAL A 89 10.61 -12.88 -2.70
CA VAL A 89 11.56 -11.83 -2.29
C VAL A 89 12.92 -12.43 -1.92
N THR A 90 12.94 -13.45 -1.04
CA THR A 90 14.19 -14.04 -0.54
C THR A 90 15.02 -14.69 -1.65
N LEU A 91 14.41 -15.43 -2.58
CA LEU A 91 15.14 -16.08 -3.67
C LEU A 91 15.77 -15.08 -4.65
N LEU A 92 15.18 -13.90 -4.83
CA LEU A 92 15.75 -12.84 -5.67
C LEU A 92 16.88 -12.11 -4.95
N VAL A 93 16.64 -11.58 -3.75
CA VAL A 93 17.61 -10.73 -3.04
C VAL A 93 18.75 -11.53 -2.38
N ASP A 94 18.52 -12.76 -1.92
CA ASP A 94 19.54 -13.59 -1.26
C ASP A 94 20.32 -14.47 -2.25
N SER A 95 20.17 -14.22 -3.55
CA SER A 95 20.93 -14.92 -4.60
C SER A 95 22.44 -14.70 -4.39
N LYS A 96 23.17 -15.81 -4.24
CA LYS A 96 24.62 -15.80 -3.93
C LYS A 96 25.44 -15.42 -5.17
N LEU A 97 25.65 -14.12 -5.33
CA LEU A 97 26.68 -13.56 -6.21
C LEU A 97 27.88 -13.09 -5.37
N HIS A 98 29.08 -13.43 -5.81
CA HIS A 98 30.33 -13.04 -5.15
C HIS A 98 30.49 -11.51 -5.16
N GLY A 99 30.67 -10.91 -3.99
CA GLY A 99 30.75 -9.45 -3.83
C GLY A 99 30.69 -9.03 -2.36
N GLN A 100 30.63 -7.73 -2.11
CA GLN A 100 30.46 -7.18 -0.77
C GLN A 100 29.11 -7.60 -0.15
N ARG A 101 29.07 -7.70 1.19
CA ARG A 101 27.81 -7.88 1.92
C ARG A 101 26.95 -6.63 1.74
N LYS A 102 25.77 -6.81 1.13
CA LYS A 102 24.70 -5.80 1.01
C LYS A 102 23.46 -6.30 1.74
N THR A 103 22.65 -5.40 2.29
CA THR A 103 21.36 -5.74 2.92
C THR A 103 20.33 -6.17 1.86
N MET A 104 19.28 -6.91 2.26
CA MET A 104 18.19 -7.25 1.34
C MET A 104 17.55 -6.01 0.70
N PHE A 105 17.49 -4.90 1.42
CA PHE A 105 16.96 -3.63 0.93
C PHE A 105 17.83 -3.01 -0.18
N GLN A 106 19.15 -2.95 0.04
CA GLN A 106 20.11 -2.49 -0.98
C GLN A 106 20.07 -3.35 -2.23
N ARG A 107 19.93 -4.68 -2.07
CA ARG A 107 19.80 -5.62 -3.19
C ARG A 107 18.47 -5.53 -3.91
N ALA A 108 17.39 -5.21 -3.21
CA ALA A 108 16.10 -4.93 -3.84
C ALA A 108 16.20 -3.68 -4.73
N LEU A 109 16.83 -2.60 -4.24
CA LEU A 109 17.11 -1.40 -5.03
C LEU A 109 17.98 -1.70 -6.27
N ASP A 110 19.07 -2.47 -6.12
CA ASP A 110 19.92 -2.89 -7.25
C ASP A 110 19.13 -3.64 -8.34
N LEU A 111 18.07 -4.37 -7.96
CA LEU A 111 17.22 -5.17 -8.85
C LEU A 111 15.98 -4.42 -9.37
N GLY A 112 15.71 -3.20 -8.90
CA GLY A 112 14.44 -2.49 -9.16
C GLY A 112 13.22 -3.15 -8.50
N LEU A 113 13.43 -3.94 -7.44
CA LEU A 113 12.37 -4.55 -6.64
C LEU A 113 11.86 -3.51 -5.61
N PRO A 114 10.54 -3.28 -5.48
CA PRO A 114 10.00 -2.29 -4.56
C PRO A 114 10.44 -2.49 -3.11
N ALA A 115 10.82 -1.39 -2.44
CA ALA A 115 11.19 -1.38 -1.02
C ALA A 115 10.11 -2.05 -0.13
N SER A 116 8.83 -1.74 -0.40
CA SER A 116 7.68 -2.29 0.30
C SER A 116 7.56 -3.82 0.19
N PHE A 117 8.13 -4.46 -0.84
CA PHE A 117 8.15 -5.92 -0.92
C PHE A 117 9.14 -6.53 0.08
N VAL A 118 10.27 -5.87 0.33
CA VAL A 118 11.22 -6.29 1.38
C VAL A 118 10.59 -6.15 2.76
N GLU A 119 9.80 -5.09 2.97
CA GLU A 119 9.09 -4.85 4.24
C GLU A 119 7.96 -5.82 4.48
N LEU A 120 7.10 -6.06 3.49
CA LEU A 120 6.03 -7.06 3.59
C LEU A 120 6.58 -8.47 3.82
N ARG A 121 7.73 -8.81 3.22
CA ARG A 121 8.44 -10.07 3.52
C ARG A 121 9.01 -10.08 4.94
N HIS A 122 9.47 -8.95 5.48
CA HIS A 122 9.94 -8.87 6.86
C HIS A 122 8.76 -9.03 7.84
N GLU A 123 7.63 -8.36 7.60
CA GLU A 123 6.38 -8.53 8.34
C GLU A 123 5.94 -10.01 8.33
N ALA A 124 5.71 -10.58 7.15
CA ALA A 124 5.23 -11.96 6.99
C ALA A 124 6.20 -13.06 7.51
N THR A 125 7.46 -12.72 7.84
CA THR A 125 8.43 -13.66 8.43
C THR A 125 8.63 -13.46 9.94
N HIS A 126 8.51 -12.23 10.44
CA HIS A 126 8.93 -11.85 11.80
C HIS A 126 7.83 -11.22 12.67
N ARG A 127 6.64 -10.97 12.09
CA ARG A 127 5.45 -10.42 12.73
C ARG A 127 4.25 -11.35 12.45
N ASP A 128 3.05 -10.89 12.77
CA ASP A 128 1.83 -11.54 12.34
C ASP A 128 1.70 -11.59 10.81
N LEU A 129 0.96 -12.57 10.29
CA LEU A 129 0.69 -12.68 8.87
C LEU A 129 -0.05 -11.42 8.37
N PRO A 130 0.29 -10.85 7.21
CA PRO A 130 -0.44 -9.70 6.67
C PRO A 130 -1.91 -10.04 6.33
N SER A 131 -2.72 -9.02 6.02
CA SER A 131 -4.13 -9.23 5.66
C SER A 131 -4.26 -9.92 4.28
N LEU A 132 -5.39 -10.62 4.04
CA LEU A 132 -5.63 -11.25 2.73
C LEU A 132 -5.62 -10.25 1.58
N VAL A 133 -6.10 -9.02 1.80
CA VAL A 133 -6.12 -7.96 0.77
C VAL A 133 -4.69 -7.55 0.40
N VAL A 134 -3.84 -7.32 1.39
CA VAL A 134 -2.42 -6.98 1.18
C VAL A 134 -1.70 -8.12 0.47
N LEU A 135 -1.93 -9.37 0.90
CA LEU A 135 -1.30 -10.56 0.33
C LEU A 135 -1.72 -10.82 -1.13
N ARG A 136 -3.01 -10.73 -1.46
CA ARG A 136 -3.54 -10.85 -2.83
C ARG A 136 -2.96 -9.80 -3.76
N ASN A 137 -3.04 -8.52 -3.36
CA ASN A 137 -2.54 -7.41 -4.16
C ASN A 137 -1.01 -7.49 -4.37
N SER A 138 -0.28 -7.93 -3.35
CA SER A 138 1.17 -8.06 -3.43
C SER A 138 1.60 -9.27 -4.26
N ALA A 139 0.86 -10.37 -4.24
CA ALA A 139 1.10 -11.51 -5.13
C ALA A 139 0.85 -11.14 -6.60
N GLN A 140 -0.23 -10.42 -6.89
CA GLN A 140 -0.55 -9.92 -8.23
C GLN A 140 0.55 -8.98 -8.76
N ARG A 141 0.92 -7.95 -7.98
CA ARG A 141 2.02 -7.03 -8.31
C ARG A 141 3.39 -7.72 -8.43
N SER A 142 3.59 -8.84 -7.74
CA SER A 142 4.81 -9.64 -7.86
C SER A 142 4.87 -10.42 -9.19
N LEU A 143 3.73 -10.91 -9.67
CA LEU A 143 3.65 -11.57 -10.99
C LEU A 143 3.84 -10.54 -12.13
N GLU A 144 3.27 -9.34 -12.00
CA GLU A 144 3.53 -8.22 -12.92
C GLU A 144 5.02 -7.84 -12.93
N TRP A 145 5.63 -7.66 -11.76
CA TRP A 145 7.06 -7.36 -11.66
C TRP A 145 7.94 -8.51 -12.22
N LEU A 146 7.57 -9.78 -12.00
CA LEU A 146 8.27 -10.95 -12.56
C LEU A 146 8.15 -11.01 -14.09
N TRP A 147 7.07 -10.47 -14.67
CA TRP A 147 6.94 -10.33 -16.11
C TRP A 147 8.00 -9.36 -16.66
N ASP A 148 8.04 -8.14 -16.15
CA ASP A 148 9.00 -7.11 -16.59
C ASP A 148 10.45 -7.45 -16.25
N TYR A 149 10.67 -8.10 -15.10
CA TYR A 149 12.01 -8.50 -14.67
C TYR A 149 12.57 -9.65 -15.51
N TYR A 150 11.76 -10.67 -15.81
CA TYR A 150 12.23 -11.94 -16.40
C TYR A 150 11.43 -12.39 -17.64
N TRP A 151 10.11 -12.57 -17.54
CA TRP A 151 9.36 -13.30 -18.59
C TRP A 151 9.22 -12.56 -19.92
N GLY A 152 9.08 -11.22 -19.89
CA GLY A 152 9.07 -10.38 -21.10
C GLY A 152 10.43 -10.22 -21.78
N LYS A 153 11.51 -10.69 -21.13
CA LYS A 153 12.87 -10.75 -21.70
C LYS A 153 13.24 -12.14 -22.21
N ALA A 154 12.55 -13.19 -21.74
CA ALA A 154 12.84 -14.59 -22.08
C ALA A 154 12.79 -14.89 -23.58
N ASP A 155 12.05 -14.12 -24.39
CA ASP A 155 12.04 -14.26 -25.85
C ASP A 155 13.31 -13.72 -26.52
N ARG A 156 13.99 -12.73 -25.92
CA ARG A 156 15.19 -12.08 -26.47
C ARG A 156 16.46 -12.94 -26.30
N ASP A 157 16.51 -13.73 -25.23
CA ASP A 157 17.67 -14.56 -24.88
C ASP A 157 17.83 -15.82 -25.75
N ALA A 158 16.86 -16.13 -26.62
CA ALA A 158 16.94 -17.26 -27.55
C ALA A 158 18.11 -17.16 -28.56
N GLY A 159 18.76 -15.99 -28.67
CA GLY A 159 19.84 -15.72 -29.64
C GLY A 159 21.25 -15.47 -29.07
N ARG A 160 21.45 -15.27 -27.75
CA ARG A 160 22.77 -14.89 -27.19
C ARG A 160 23.08 -15.48 -25.82
N ALA A 161 23.97 -16.48 -25.79
CA ALA A 161 24.62 -16.93 -24.56
C ALA A 161 25.84 -16.03 -24.23
N GLY A 162 25.64 -15.02 -23.38
CA GLY A 162 26.68 -14.09 -22.91
C GLY A 162 26.27 -13.41 -21.58
N PRO A 163 27.21 -12.94 -20.75
CA PRO A 163 26.90 -12.52 -19.37
C PRO A 163 26.11 -11.22 -19.31
N VAL A 164 25.28 -11.12 -18.28
CA VAL A 164 24.49 -9.94 -17.91
C VAL A 164 25.40 -8.73 -17.74
N GLY A 165 25.27 -7.77 -18.66
CA GLY A 165 25.73 -6.39 -18.52
C GLY A 165 24.51 -5.48 -18.55
N CYS A 166 24.52 -4.42 -17.75
CA CYS A 166 23.48 -3.41 -17.76
C CYS A 166 23.40 -2.75 -19.16
N VAL A 167 22.20 -2.67 -19.73
CA VAL A 167 21.91 -1.93 -20.96
C VAL A 167 20.63 -1.13 -20.74
N ASP A 168 20.65 0.14 -21.10
CA ASP A 168 19.62 1.12 -20.74
C ASP A 168 18.23 0.78 -21.27
N GLY A 169 17.22 0.94 -20.40
CA GLY A 169 15.82 0.58 -20.67
C GLY A 169 15.04 1.58 -21.57
N THR A 170 15.73 2.47 -22.28
CA THR A 170 15.12 3.52 -23.11
C THR A 170 14.80 3.07 -24.55
N GLY A 171 15.55 2.10 -25.09
CA GLY A 171 15.44 1.70 -26.50
C GLY A 171 14.17 0.93 -26.89
N ASP A 172 13.43 0.38 -25.92
CA ASP A 172 12.27 -0.48 -26.19
C ASP A 172 10.97 0.29 -26.42
N VAL A 173 10.81 1.44 -25.74
CA VAL A 173 9.57 2.23 -25.76
C VAL A 173 9.35 2.90 -27.10
N GLU A 174 10.41 3.48 -27.68
CA GLU A 174 10.30 4.21 -28.95
C GLU A 174 10.02 3.27 -30.13
N ALA A 175 10.60 2.06 -30.14
CA ALA A 175 10.30 1.04 -31.14
C ALA A 175 8.82 0.60 -31.11
N VAL A 176 8.24 0.46 -29.91
CA VAL A 176 6.82 0.14 -29.73
C VAL A 176 5.94 1.31 -30.15
N ARG A 177 6.33 2.55 -29.83
CA ARG A 177 5.63 3.79 -30.25
C ARG A 177 5.57 3.90 -31.77
N GLU A 178 6.68 3.69 -32.47
CA GLU A 178 6.73 3.71 -33.93
C GLU A 178 5.90 2.57 -34.57
N ALA A 179 5.90 1.38 -33.95
CA ALA A 179 5.03 0.27 -34.40
C ALA A 179 3.53 0.58 -34.23
N VAL A 180 3.14 1.24 -33.13
CA VAL A 180 1.77 1.73 -32.91
C VAL A 180 1.39 2.78 -33.95
N ARG A 181 2.25 3.78 -34.19
CA ARG A 181 2.04 4.81 -35.21
C ARG A 181 1.84 4.22 -36.59
N GLY A 182 2.76 3.35 -37.03
CA GLY A 182 2.65 2.68 -38.34
C GLY A 182 1.38 1.84 -38.50
N ALA A 183 0.87 1.22 -37.42
CA ALA A 183 -0.41 0.51 -37.46
C ALA A 183 -1.62 1.47 -37.55
N LEU A 184 -1.57 2.62 -36.89
CA LEU A 184 -2.62 3.64 -36.94
C LEU A 184 -2.61 4.41 -38.28
N ASP A 185 -1.45 4.63 -38.88
CA ASP A 185 -1.30 5.29 -40.19
C ASP A 185 -1.95 4.51 -41.33
N VAL A 186 -1.95 3.17 -41.26
CA VAL A 186 -2.69 2.29 -42.18
C VAL A 186 -4.22 2.52 -42.10
N PHE A 187 -4.72 3.04 -40.96
CA PHE A 187 -6.13 3.39 -40.78
C PHE A 187 -6.44 4.88 -41.07
N THR A 188 -5.46 5.79 -41.01
CA THR A 188 -5.65 7.22 -41.29
C THR A 188 -5.37 7.61 -42.75
N GLY A 189 -4.59 6.83 -43.50
CA GLY A 189 -4.25 7.09 -44.90
C GLY A 189 -5.46 7.32 -45.81
N GLU A 190 -5.44 8.41 -46.58
CA GLU A 190 -6.62 8.91 -47.31
C GLU A 190 -6.92 8.20 -48.64
N GLY A 191 -8.22 8.09 -48.98
CA GLY A 191 -8.69 8.22 -50.37
C GLY A 191 -9.13 6.97 -51.17
N GLU A 192 -10.29 6.38 -50.87
CA GLU A 192 -11.10 5.65 -51.89
C GLU A 192 -12.60 6.02 -51.81
N PRO A 193 -13.36 6.03 -52.92
CA PRO A 193 -14.77 6.48 -52.95
C PRO A 193 -15.76 5.50 -52.27
N PRO A 194 -17.02 5.92 -52.00
CA PRO A 194 -17.98 5.18 -51.17
C PRO A 194 -18.63 3.98 -51.88
N ARG A 195 -17.85 2.99 -52.32
CA ARG A 195 -18.34 1.75 -52.96
C ARG A 195 -17.95 0.44 -52.27
N LYS A 196 -17.17 0.44 -51.17
CA LYS A 196 -16.76 -0.80 -50.47
C LYS A 196 -16.80 -0.71 -48.94
N ARG A 197 -17.99 -0.51 -48.35
CA ARG A 197 -18.23 -0.69 -46.87
C ARG A 197 -17.67 -2.02 -46.34
N ARG A 198 -17.69 -3.10 -47.15
CA ARG A 198 -17.09 -4.41 -46.81
C ARG A 198 -15.55 -4.44 -46.71
N LYS A 199 -14.82 -3.48 -47.29
CA LYS A 199 -13.36 -3.33 -47.11
C LYS A 199 -13.04 -2.64 -45.79
N GLY A 200 -13.72 -1.55 -45.45
CA GLY A 200 -13.43 -0.75 -44.25
C GLY A 200 -13.52 -1.54 -42.94
N PHE A 201 -14.51 -2.43 -42.81
CA PHE A 201 -14.61 -3.30 -41.63
C PHE A 201 -13.51 -4.37 -41.54
N LYS A 202 -12.95 -4.82 -42.68
CA LYS A 202 -11.77 -5.69 -42.66
C LYS A 202 -10.53 -4.91 -42.21
N LEU A 203 -10.31 -3.73 -42.77
CA LEU A 203 -9.20 -2.86 -42.39
C LEU A 203 -9.22 -2.51 -40.89
N GLN A 204 -10.40 -2.18 -40.33
CA GLN A 204 -10.55 -1.96 -38.88
C GLN A 204 -10.22 -3.21 -38.07
N ALA A 205 -10.64 -4.40 -38.49
CA ALA A 205 -10.34 -5.65 -37.80
C ALA A 205 -8.84 -6.03 -37.90
N GLU A 206 -8.21 -5.79 -39.05
CA GLU A 206 -6.79 -6.03 -39.31
C GLU A 206 -5.92 -5.09 -38.46
N VAL A 207 -6.22 -3.78 -38.45
CA VAL A 207 -5.52 -2.80 -37.61
C VAL A 207 -5.77 -3.04 -36.12
N ALA A 208 -7.01 -3.36 -35.71
CA ALA A 208 -7.29 -3.70 -34.31
C ALA A 208 -6.58 -4.98 -33.85
N ALA A 209 -6.46 -5.99 -34.72
CA ALA A 209 -5.69 -7.20 -34.44
C ALA A 209 -4.19 -6.91 -34.31
N GLN A 210 -3.64 -6.02 -35.16
CA GLN A 210 -2.24 -5.58 -35.10
C GLN A 210 -1.96 -4.76 -33.82
N LEU A 211 -2.81 -3.80 -33.47
CA LEU A 211 -2.69 -3.01 -32.24
C LEU A 211 -2.85 -3.88 -30.99
N GLY A 212 -3.82 -4.80 -31.00
CA GLY A 212 -3.97 -5.81 -29.96
C GLY A 212 -2.75 -6.73 -29.84
N GLU A 213 -2.09 -7.07 -30.96
CA GLU A 213 -0.84 -7.84 -30.95
C GLU A 213 0.33 -7.04 -30.38
N ILE A 214 0.47 -5.75 -30.71
CA ILE A 214 1.46 -4.87 -30.08
C ILE A 214 1.24 -4.81 -28.56
N CYS A 215 -0.02 -4.72 -28.10
CA CYS A 215 -0.36 -4.75 -26.68
C CYS A 215 -0.08 -6.10 -25.99
N ARG A 216 -0.18 -7.22 -26.71
CA ARG A 216 0.16 -8.56 -26.20
C ARG A 216 1.67 -8.84 -26.20
N THR A 217 2.40 -8.33 -27.18
CA THR A 217 3.83 -8.63 -27.39
C THR A 217 4.78 -7.67 -26.69
N SER A 218 4.34 -6.46 -26.35
CA SER A 218 5.10 -5.52 -25.51
C SER A 218 4.46 -5.36 -24.14
N ALA A 219 5.25 -5.53 -23.08
CA ALA A 219 4.82 -5.31 -21.70
C ALA A 219 4.30 -3.87 -21.44
N ARG A 220 4.78 -2.88 -22.20
CA ARG A 220 4.30 -1.49 -22.14
C ARG A 220 3.35 -1.16 -23.30
N GLY A 221 3.00 -2.12 -24.15
CA GLY A 221 2.25 -1.90 -25.39
C GLY A 221 0.89 -1.24 -25.18
N GLY A 222 0.12 -1.66 -24.17
CA GLY A 222 -1.16 -1.03 -23.82
C GLY A 222 -1.01 0.43 -23.37
N VAL A 223 -0.01 0.72 -22.52
CA VAL A 223 0.27 2.09 -22.02
C VAL A 223 0.79 2.97 -23.15
N VAL A 224 1.69 2.46 -24.00
CA VAL A 224 2.22 3.19 -25.16
C VAL A 224 1.12 3.44 -26.20
N LEU A 225 0.22 2.48 -26.43
CA LEU A 225 -0.94 2.67 -27.29
C LEU A 225 -1.88 3.75 -26.75
N ALA A 226 -2.24 3.68 -25.47
CA ALA A 226 -3.06 4.70 -24.83
C ALA A 226 -2.43 6.10 -24.96
N ARG A 227 -1.13 6.23 -24.66
CA ARG A 227 -0.37 7.47 -24.80
C ARG A 227 -0.35 8.00 -26.24
N VAL A 228 0.01 7.18 -27.23
CA VAL A 228 -0.02 7.59 -28.65
C VAL A 228 -1.41 8.07 -29.07
N LEU A 229 -2.47 7.38 -28.64
CA LEU A 229 -3.85 7.73 -28.97
C LEU A 229 -4.26 9.15 -28.52
N PHE A 230 -3.59 9.77 -27.54
CA PHE A 230 -3.87 11.14 -27.15
C PHE A 230 -2.71 12.14 -27.33
N ASP A 231 -1.45 11.72 -27.14
CA ASP A 231 -0.25 12.55 -27.39
C ASP A 231 -0.13 12.94 -28.89
N ASP A 232 -0.48 12.02 -29.80
CA ASP A 232 -0.48 12.29 -31.25
C ASP A 232 -1.80 12.91 -31.72
N GLY A 233 -2.77 13.13 -30.82
CA GLY A 233 -4.03 13.85 -31.10
C GLY A 233 -5.12 13.02 -31.80
N ILE A 234 -5.09 11.69 -31.64
CA ILE A 234 -5.98 10.79 -32.38
C ILE A 234 -7.40 10.75 -31.78
N LEU A 235 -7.49 10.66 -30.45
CA LEU A 235 -8.74 10.71 -29.69
C LEU A 235 -9.21 12.14 -29.41
N VAL A 236 -8.28 13.10 -29.37
CA VAL A 236 -8.58 14.53 -29.20
C VAL A 236 -7.71 15.32 -30.20
N PRO A 237 -8.28 15.80 -31.33
CA PRO A 237 -7.53 16.53 -32.35
C PRO A 237 -6.82 17.76 -31.79
N LYS A 238 -5.61 18.05 -32.28
CA LYS A 238 -4.75 19.14 -31.75
C LYS A 238 -5.31 20.53 -32.05
N GLU A 239 -6.20 20.62 -33.03
CA GLU A 239 -6.89 21.84 -33.46
C GLU A 239 -8.21 22.08 -32.70
N ARG A 240 -8.65 21.11 -31.88
CA ARG A 240 -9.90 21.16 -31.12
C ARG A 240 -9.88 22.29 -30.10
N LYS A 241 -10.99 23.03 -30.00
CA LYS A 241 -11.22 24.04 -28.96
C LYS A 241 -12.12 23.49 -27.85
N LEU A 242 -12.10 24.16 -26.70
CA LEU A 242 -12.97 23.83 -25.57
C LEU A 242 -14.44 23.90 -26.01
N GLY A 243 -15.25 22.89 -25.69
CA GLY A 243 -16.65 22.78 -26.08
C GLY A 243 -16.94 22.20 -27.48
N ASP A 244 -15.93 21.96 -28.33
CA ASP A 244 -16.15 21.34 -29.66
C ASP A 244 -16.62 19.88 -29.52
N SER A 245 -17.64 19.46 -30.27
CA SER A 245 -18.12 18.06 -30.22
C SER A 245 -17.07 17.06 -30.70
N LEU A 246 -16.99 15.91 -30.01
CA LEU A 246 -16.20 14.74 -30.41
C LEU A 246 -16.99 13.71 -31.22
N ASP A 247 -18.26 13.95 -31.59
CA ASP A 247 -19.13 12.94 -32.24
C ASP A 247 -18.54 12.32 -33.52
N THR A 248 -17.83 13.10 -34.33
CA THR A 248 -17.13 12.62 -35.53
C THR A 248 -15.92 11.73 -35.17
N VAL A 249 -15.23 12.06 -34.08
CA VAL A 249 -14.07 11.32 -33.54
C VAL A 249 -14.54 10.02 -32.89
N PHE A 250 -15.59 10.05 -32.07
CA PHE A 250 -16.28 8.86 -31.57
C PHE A 250 -16.71 7.95 -32.72
N THR A 251 -17.42 8.47 -33.72
CA THR A 251 -17.89 7.68 -34.88
C THR A 251 -16.74 7.04 -35.67
N LYS A 252 -15.59 7.71 -35.77
CA LYS A 252 -14.39 7.20 -36.47
C LYS A 252 -13.65 6.12 -35.67
N TRP A 253 -13.47 6.32 -34.36
CA TRP A 253 -12.53 5.55 -33.55
C TRP A 253 -13.17 4.57 -32.55
N GLU A 254 -14.39 4.82 -32.07
CA GLU A 254 -15.06 4.00 -31.03
C GLU A 254 -15.09 2.51 -31.43
N ARG A 255 -15.44 2.22 -32.69
CA ARG A 255 -15.44 0.86 -33.23
C ARG A 255 -14.04 0.23 -33.31
N LEU A 256 -13.00 1.02 -33.61
CA LEU A 256 -11.62 0.49 -33.65
C LEU A 256 -11.16 0.15 -32.22
N LEU A 257 -11.40 1.05 -31.27
CA LEU A 257 -11.04 0.83 -29.86
C LEU A 257 -11.78 -0.39 -29.28
N MET A 258 -13.09 -0.52 -29.55
CA MET A 258 -13.86 -1.70 -29.14
C MET A 258 -13.29 -2.99 -29.75
N LEU A 259 -12.90 -2.99 -31.03
CA LEU A 259 -12.20 -4.14 -31.64
C LEU A 259 -10.82 -4.39 -31.01
N VAL A 260 -10.08 -3.36 -30.58
CA VAL A 260 -8.81 -3.54 -29.84
C VAL A 260 -9.08 -4.14 -28.46
N VAL A 261 -10.13 -3.72 -27.76
CA VAL A 261 -10.56 -4.31 -26.48
C VAL A 261 -11.04 -5.75 -26.65
N GLU A 262 -11.78 -6.08 -27.72
CA GLU A 262 -12.16 -7.46 -28.04
C GLU A 262 -10.92 -8.35 -28.30
N ASN A 263 -9.89 -7.81 -28.97
CA ASN A 263 -8.62 -8.49 -29.21
C ASN A 263 -7.71 -8.55 -27.96
N HIS A 264 -7.76 -7.56 -27.08
CA HIS A 264 -6.96 -7.45 -25.87
C HIS A 264 -7.75 -6.77 -24.73
N PRO A 265 -8.61 -7.53 -24.00
CA PRO A 265 -9.52 -6.98 -22.98
C PRO A 265 -8.91 -6.04 -21.92
N PRO A 266 -7.69 -6.25 -21.38
CA PRO A 266 -7.09 -5.34 -20.40
C PRO A 266 -6.83 -3.94 -20.94
N PHE A 267 -6.79 -3.75 -22.28
CA PHE A 267 -6.65 -2.43 -22.87
C PHE A 267 -7.75 -1.46 -22.40
N SER A 268 -8.96 -1.95 -22.13
CA SER A 268 -10.03 -1.08 -21.62
C SER A 268 -9.71 -0.51 -20.23
N ALA A 269 -9.06 -1.28 -19.38
CA ALA A 269 -8.61 -0.80 -18.07
C ALA A 269 -7.44 0.17 -18.24
N VAL A 270 -6.39 -0.24 -18.97
CA VAL A 270 -5.20 0.58 -19.22
C VAL A 270 -5.52 1.92 -19.89
N LEU A 271 -6.45 1.95 -20.85
CA LEU A 271 -6.88 3.18 -21.52
C LEU A 271 -7.61 4.12 -20.54
N ALA A 272 -8.49 3.59 -19.69
CA ALA A 272 -9.21 4.36 -18.69
C ALA A 272 -8.29 4.86 -17.57
N ASP A 273 -7.34 4.03 -17.13
CA ASP A 273 -6.34 4.33 -16.12
C ASP A 273 -5.37 5.42 -16.63
N GLU A 274 -4.88 5.34 -17.87
CA GLU A 274 -4.06 6.40 -18.48
C GLU A 274 -4.84 7.70 -18.72
N MET A 275 -6.12 7.64 -19.10
CA MET A 275 -7.00 8.81 -19.16
C MET A 275 -7.16 9.44 -17.78
N ALA A 276 -7.45 8.66 -16.73
CA ALA A 276 -7.58 9.15 -15.37
C ALA A 276 -6.27 9.75 -14.83
N ASN A 277 -5.13 9.13 -15.16
CA ASN A 277 -3.80 9.64 -14.82
C ASN A 277 -3.48 10.96 -15.53
N GLU A 278 -3.81 11.10 -16.82
CA GLU A 278 -3.61 12.39 -17.52
C GLU A 278 -4.56 13.47 -17.00
N LEU A 279 -5.80 13.14 -16.65
CA LEU A 279 -6.72 14.09 -16.01
C LEU A 279 -6.25 14.52 -14.62
N ALA A 280 -5.66 13.62 -13.84
CA ALA A 280 -5.15 13.92 -12.50
C ALA A 280 -3.80 14.66 -12.56
N PHE A 281 -2.83 14.15 -13.29
CA PHE A 281 -1.43 14.58 -13.27
C PHE A 281 -1.02 15.36 -14.54
N SER A 282 -1.96 16.06 -15.17
CA SER A 282 -1.70 16.71 -16.45
C SER A 282 -0.53 17.69 -16.42
N SER A 283 0.23 17.73 -17.51
CA SER A 283 1.40 18.59 -17.68
C SER A 283 1.09 20.08 -17.89
N THR A 284 -0.19 20.47 -18.01
CA THR A 284 -0.62 21.87 -18.16
C THR A 284 -0.80 22.58 -16.81
N SER A 285 -0.38 23.85 -16.75
CA SER A 285 -0.61 24.73 -15.59
C SER A 285 -2.07 25.16 -15.42
N ASP A 286 -2.88 25.02 -16.47
CA ASP A 286 -4.34 25.18 -16.43
C ASP A 286 -5.00 23.95 -17.06
N PRO A 287 -5.34 22.92 -16.27
CA PRO A 287 -6.09 21.76 -16.75
C PRO A 287 -7.52 22.12 -17.14
N LYS A 288 -8.14 23.08 -16.45
CA LYS A 288 -9.56 23.40 -16.60
C LYS A 288 -9.89 23.91 -18.00
N ASN A 289 -9.04 24.77 -18.55
CA ASN A 289 -9.25 25.35 -19.89
C ASN A 289 -8.50 24.59 -21.00
N ASN A 290 -8.02 23.37 -20.73
CA ASN A 290 -7.27 22.57 -21.71
C ASN A 290 -8.19 21.66 -22.55
N PRO A 291 -8.22 21.80 -23.90
CA PRO A 291 -9.06 20.98 -24.78
C PRO A 291 -8.74 19.48 -24.79
N LEU A 292 -7.49 19.08 -24.44
CA LEU A 292 -7.10 17.68 -24.28
C LEU A 292 -7.77 17.09 -23.04
N CYS A 293 -7.70 17.77 -21.89
CA CYS A 293 -8.31 17.29 -20.65
C CYS A 293 -9.84 17.16 -20.80
N GLU A 294 -10.52 18.15 -21.39
CA GLU A 294 -11.95 18.02 -21.70
C GLU A 294 -12.24 16.81 -22.61
N GLY A 295 -11.45 16.63 -23.68
CA GLY A 295 -11.65 15.53 -24.63
C GLY A 295 -11.43 14.15 -24.01
N LEU A 296 -10.42 13.99 -23.15
CA LEU A 296 -10.17 12.75 -22.41
C LEU A 296 -11.27 12.45 -21.39
N TYR A 297 -11.75 13.47 -20.68
CA TYR A 297 -12.92 13.33 -19.80
C TYR A 297 -14.16 12.86 -20.57
N LEU A 298 -14.44 13.45 -21.74
CA LEU A 298 -15.59 13.06 -22.58
C LEU A 298 -15.46 11.63 -23.13
N TRP A 299 -14.25 11.18 -23.48
CA TRP A 299 -14.00 9.77 -23.84
C TRP A 299 -14.23 8.83 -22.66
N LEU A 300 -13.72 9.17 -21.48
CA LEU A 300 -13.86 8.36 -20.27
C LEU A 300 -15.33 8.29 -19.79
N ASP A 301 -16.05 9.42 -19.77
CA ASP A 301 -17.49 9.46 -19.51
C ASP A 301 -18.26 8.56 -20.48
N ARG A 302 -17.90 8.60 -21.77
CA ARG A 302 -18.51 7.74 -22.79
C ARG A 302 -18.22 6.25 -22.57
N ILE A 303 -16.99 5.87 -22.22
CA ILE A 303 -16.64 4.48 -21.88
C ILE A 303 -17.45 3.98 -20.66
N MET A 304 -17.64 4.83 -19.66
CA MET A 304 -18.40 4.49 -18.44
C MET A 304 -19.93 4.51 -18.61
N THR A 305 -20.48 5.21 -19.61
CA THR A 305 -21.94 5.44 -19.73
C THR A 305 -22.59 4.90 -21.01
N SER A 306 -21.88 4.84 -22.14
CA SER A 306 -22.41 4.36 -23.43
C SER A 306 -22.65 2.85 -23.43
N ALA A 307 -23.84 2.40 -23.83
CA ALA A 307 -24.21 0.98 -23.86
C ALA A 307 -23.24 0.11 -24.70
N GLN A 308 -22.57 0.70 -25.69
CA GLN A 308 -21.56 -0.01 -26.51
C GLN A 308 -20.39 -0.56 -25.67
N TRP A 309 -20.03 0.13 -24.58
CA TRP A 309 -18.92 -0.22 -23.71
C TRP A 309 -19.31 -1.09 -22.51
N GLU A 310 -20.61 -1.34 -22.28
CA GLU A 310 -21.11 -2.14 -21.14
C GLU A 310 -20.31 -3.44 -20.89
N PRO A 311 -19.98 -4.28 -21.90
CA PRO A 311 -19.26 -5.54 -21.66
C PRO A 311 -17.85 -5.37 -21.10
N SER A 312 -17.26 -4.19 -21.30
CA SER A 312 -15.90 -3.81 -20.87
C SER A 312 -15.86 -3.06 -19.53
N ARG A 313 -16.96 -2.42 -19.10
CA ARG A 313 -16.99 -1.61 -17.85
C ARG A 313 -16.60 -2.40 -16.60
N ARG A 314 -16.96 -3.68 -16.54
CA ARG A 314 -16.57 -4.60 -15.46
C ARG A 314 -15.05 -4.83 -15.32
N LEU A 315 -14.27 -4.44 -16.33
CA LEU A 315 -12.80 -4.52 -16.33
C LEU A 315 -12.16 -3.22 -15.80
N LEU A 316 -12.94 -2.14 -15.68
CA LEU A 316 -12.45 -0.85 -15.18
C LEU A 316 -12.25 -0.94 -13.67
N SER A 317 -11.09 -0.48 -13.20
CA SER A 317 -10.84 -0.35 -11.77
C SER A 317 -11.40 0.97 -11.27
N VAL A 318 -12.69 1.00 -10.91
CA VAL A 318 -13.34 2.17 -10.30
C VAL A 318 -12.59 2.65 -9.05
N ALA A 319 -11.99 1.73 -8.29
CA ALA A 319 -11.11 2.04 -7.17
C ALA A 319 -9.82 2.78 -7.60
N TYR A 320 -9.20 2.38 -8.72
CA TYR A 320 -8.01 3.06 -9.25
C TYR A 320 -8.36 4.45 -9.82
N ILE A 321 -9.43 4.56 -10.61
CA ILE A 321 -9.85 5.85 -11.19
C ILE A 321 -10.19 6.84 -10.07
N ASN A 322 -10.87 6.38 -9.00
CA ASN A 322 -11.09 7.21 -7.80
C ASN A 322 -9.76 7.57 -7.10
N ALA A 323 -8.82 6.63 -6.95
CA ALA A 323 -7.51 6.91 -6.34
C ALA A 323 -6.69 7.93 -7.14
N ALA A 324 -6.71 7.88 -8.48
CA ALA A 324 -6.11 8.89 -9.35
C ALA A 324 -6.79 10.26 -9.18
N CYS A 325 -8.13 10.29 -9.12
CA CYS A 325 -8.89 11.53 -8.86
C CYS A 325 -8.63 12.12 -7.46
N ASP A 326 -8.39 11.28 -6.46
CA ASP A 326 -8.10 11.68 -5.08
C ASP A 326 -6.65 12.17 -4.93
N ALA A 327 -5.70 11.61 -5.69
CA ALA A 327 -4.29 11.98 -5.63
C ALA A 327 -3.98 13.38 -6.19
N ASN A 328 -4.77 13.89 -7.15
CA ASN A 328 -4.64 15.28 -7.61
C ASN A 328 -6.01 15.90 -8.03
N PRO A 329 -6.76 16.48 -7.08
CA PRO A 329 -8.07 17.06 -7.34
C PRO A 329 -8.04 18.32 -8.20
N ASN A 330 -8.80 18.33 -9.29
CA ASN A 330 -8.99 19.47 -10.19
C ASN A 330 -10.40 19.45 -10.82
N HIS A 331 -10.67 20.33 -11.79
CA HIS A 331 -11.98 20.44 -12.42
C HIS A 331 -12.48 19.12 -13.03
N TRP A 332 -11.64 18.43 -13.79
CA TRP A 332 -12.02 17.23 -14.53
C TRP A 332 -12.08 15.99 -13.63
N THR A 333 -11.14 15.84 -12.68
CA THR A 333 -11.22 14.76 -11.68
C THR A 333 -12.41 14.96 -10.71
N GLY A 334 -12.84 16.20 -10.49
CA GLY A 334 -14.10 16.52 -9.81
C GLY A 334 -15.34 16.01 -10.55
N LEU A 335 -15.48 16.34 -11.84
CA LEU A 335 -16.58 15.88 -12.70
C LEU A 335 -16.58 14.34 -12.85
N LEU A 336 -15.39 13.74 -13.00
CA LEU A 336 -15.20 12.28 -13.09
C LEU A 336 -15.68 11.57 -11.80
N ARG A 337 -15.36 12.12 -10.63
CA ARG A 337 -15.85 11.60 -9.34
C ARG A 337 -17.38 11.73 -9.20
N GLU A 338 -17.99 12.79 -9.71
CA GLU A 338 -19.46 12.95 -9.73
C GLU A 338 -20.12 11.90 -10.65
N ARG A 339 -19.54 11.65 -11.83
CA ARG A 339 -20.01 10.60 -12.74
C ARG A 339 -19.94 9.20 -12.15
N LEU A 340 -18.84 8.85 -11.49
CA LEU A 340 -18.68 7.54 -10.84
C LEU A 340 -19.72 7.32 -9.74
N ARG A 341 -19.98 8.35 -8.90
CA ARG A 341 -21.02 8.29 -7.85
C ARG A 341 -22.43 8.06 -8.40
N LEU A 342 -22.75 8.67 -9.54
CA LEU A 342 -24.05 8.47 -10.19
C LEU A 342 -24.21 7.08 -10.80
N ALA A 343 -23.11 6.40 -11.16
CA ALA A 343 -23.13 5.03 -11.66
C ALA A 343 -23.38 3.99 -10.55
N ASP A 344 -22.78 4.16 -9.36
CA ASP A 344 -22.94 3.21 -8.25
C ASP A 344 -24.39 3.14 -7.73
N CYS A 345 -25.09 4.28 -7.68
CA CYS A 345 -26.47 4.37 -7.18
C CYS A 345 -27.52 3.59 -7.99
N ALA A 346 -27.19 3.09 -9.19
CA ALA A 346 -28.12 2.38 -10.06
C ALA A 346 -28.20 0.85 -9.81
N SER A 347 -27.53 0.32 -8.78
CA SER A 347 -27.10 -1.09 -8.76
C SER A 347 -27.47 -1.95 -7.53
N VAL A 348 -28.52 -1.62 -6.76
CA VAL A 348 -28.88 -2.37 -5.53
C VAL A 348 -30.37 -2.69 -5.42
N ASP A 349 -30.72 -3.99 -5.44
CA ASP A 349 -31.97 -4.53 -4.88
C ASP A 349 -31.92 -6.08 -4.73
N ILE A 350 -31.49 -6.62 -3.57
CA ILE A 350 -31.69 -8.04 -3.17
C ILE A 350 -31.92 -8.13 -1.63
N PRO A 351 -32.88 -8.92 -1.11
CA PRO A 351 -33.27 -8.90 0.32
C PRO A 351 -32.49 -9.86 1.24
N SER A 352 -32.59 -9.63 2.55
CA SER A 352 -31.88 -10.36 3.63
C SER A 352 -32.64 -11.57 4.21
N VAL A 353 -31.91 -12.49 4.86
CA VAL A 353 -32.43 -13.71 5.53
C VAL A 353 -31.89 -13.81 6.98
N PRO A 354 -32.66 -14.30 7.99
CA PRO A 354 -32.29 -14.20 9.41
C PRO A 354 -31.40 -15.35 9.93
N GLN A 355 -30.68 -15.10 11.04
CA GLN A 355 -29.82 -16.06 11.74
C GLN A 355 -30.51 -16.71 12.96
N GLY A 356 -30.04 -17.91 13.36
CA GLY A 356 -30.44 -18.62 14.59
C GLY A 356 -29.25 -19.07 15.44
N GLU A 357 -29.46 -19.23 16.75
CA GLU A 357 -28.41 -19.32 17.79
C GLU A 357 -27.76 -20.69 18.02
N ARG A 358 -26.54 -20.72 18.62
CA ARG A 358 -25.96 -21.86 19.37
C ARG A 358 -25.06 -21.40 20.55
N PRO A 359 -24.85 -22.24 21.60
CA PRO A 359 -24.42 -21.78 22.94
C PRO A 359 -22.93 -22.04 23.33
N GLN A 360 -22.50 -21.49 24.49
CA GLN A 360 -21.15 -21.59 25.07
C GLN A 360 -21.01 -22.55 26.27
N PRO A 361 -19.78 -23.00 26.55
CA PRO A 361 -19.17 -23.07 27.89
C PRO A 361 -17.90 -22.17 27.98
N GLY A 362 -17.28 -21.83 29.11
CA GLY A 362 -17.53 -22.07 30.54
C GLY A 362 -16.33 -21.54 31.38
N LYS A 363 -16.44 -21.30 32.70
CA LYS A 363 -15.34 -20.77 33.55
C LYS A 363 -15.32 -21.35 34.98
N ARG A 364 -14.13 -21.37 35.61
CA ARG A 364 -13.92 -21.26 37.07
C ARG A 364 -12.81 -20.22 37.36
N PRO A 365 -12.93 -19.37 38.40
CA PRO A 365 -11.96 -18.32 38.71
C PRO A 365 -10.98 -18.72 39.84
N MET A 366 -9.87 -17.96 39.94
CA MET A 366 -9.02 -17.84 41.14
C MET A 366 -9.44 -16.59 41.96
N PRO A 367 -9.01 -16.43 43.22
CA PRO A 367 -9.48 -15.36 44.10
C PRO A 367 -9.07 -13.96 43.64
N ASP A 368 -9.85 -12.96 44.06
CA ASP A 368 -9.74 -11.56 43.64
C ASP A 368 -9.64 -10.63 44.86
N ASP A 369 -8.53 -9.91 44.99
CA ASP A 369 -8.27 -8.95 46.07
C ASP A 369 -8.95 -7.57 45.83
N SER A 370 -9.79 -7.42 44.79
CA SER A 370 -10.46 -6.14 44.45
C SER A 370 -11.39 -5.56 45.52
N ALA A 371 -11.70 -6.32 46.58
CA ALA A 371 -12.56 -5.88 47.66
C ALA A 371 -11.96 -4.74 48.51
N GLU A 372 -10.64 -4.69 48.68
CA GLU A 372 -9.99 -3.70 49.55
C GLU A 372 -9.83 -2.34 48.85
N LEU A 373 -9.49 -2.34 47.56
CA LEU A 373 -9.21 -1.12 46.78
C LEU A 373 -10.48 -0.31 46.44
N LYS A 374 -11.62 -0.96 46.21
CA LYS A 374 -12.92 -0.28 45.98
C LYS A 374 -13.34 0.59 47.15
N LYS A 375 -12.89 0.28 48.37
CA LYS A 375 -13.22 1.01 49.59
C LYS A 375 -12.63 2.43 49.65
N HIS A 376 -11.68 2.73 48.76
CA HIS A 376 -11.01 4.03 48.65
C HIS A 376 -11.41 4.83 47.40
N GLY A 377 -12.45 4.42 46.67
CA GLY A 377 -12.98 5.18 45.52
C GLY A 377 -12.21 5.03 44.21
N TRP A 378 -11.33 4.02 44.10
CA TRP A 378 -10.57 3.75 42.87
C TRP A 378 -11.35 2.83 41.92
N GLU A 379 -11.97 3.41 40.88
CA GLU A 379 -12.43 2.65 39.71
C GLU A 379 -11.32 2.57 38.66
N PHE A 380 -10.64 1.42 38.57
CA PHE A 380 -9.76 1.13 37.45
C PHE A 380 -10.59 0.70 36.24
N LEU A 381 -10.63 1.54 35.19
CA LEU A 381 -11.14 1.19 33.86
C LEU A 381 -10.17 0.25 33.12
N ASP A 382 -9.90 -0.92 33.69
CA ASP A 382 -8.94 -1.89 33.14
C ASP A 382 -9.68 -3.06 32.48
N ARG A 383 -10.08 -2.87 31.21
CA ARG A 383 -10.39 -3.95 30.23
C ARG A 383 -10.55 -3.46 28.79
N TRP A 384 -9.46 -3.01 28.17
CA TRP A 384 -9.32 -3.08 26.71
C TRP A 384 -8.92 -4.52 26.31
N ASP A 385 -9.90 -5.44 26.36
CA ASP A 385 -9.69 -6.89 26.15
C ASP A 385 -9.57 -7.30 24.67
N ARG A 386 -9.96 -6.40 23.75
CA ARG A 386 -9.90 -6.64 22.31
C ARG A 386 -8.65 -6.03 21.70
N THR A 387 -7.57 -6.82 21.73
CA THR A 387 -6.48 -6.65 20.76
C THR A 387 -7.08 -6.67 19.36
N GLY A 388 -6.71 -5.68 18.54
CA GLY A 388 -6.92 -5.81 17.11
C GLY A 388 -6.15 -6.99 16.54
N LYS A 389 -6.44 -7.39 15.30
CA LYS A 389 -5.66 -8.44 14.61
C LYS A 389 -4.26 -8.00 14.14
N GLY A 390 -3.84 -6.80 14.53
CA GLY A 390 -2.52 -6.22 14.30
C GLY A 390 -1.90 -5.69 15.60
N ASN A 391 -0.80 -4.96 15.48
CA ASN A 391 -0.01 -4.46 16.62
C ASN A 391 -0.17 -2.94 16.85
N ASN A 392 -1.05 -2.26 16.11
CA ASN A 392 -1.39 -0.85 16.28
C ASN A 392 -2.24 -0.61 17.53
N TYR A 393 -2.12 0.57 18.12
CA TYR A 393 -3.00 1.09 19.15
C TYR A 393 -3.81 2.30 18.63
N ALA A 394 -5.12 2.24 18.82
CA ALA A 394 -6.00 3.41 18.79
C ALA A 394 -6.34 3.81 20.23
N TYR A 395 -6.47 5.11 20.51
CA TYR A 395 -6.70 5.60 21.86
C TYR A 395 -7.97 6.44 21.96
N LEU A 396 -8.87 6.09 22.88
CA LEU A 396 -10.02 6.92 23.24
C LEU A 396 -9.66 7.76 24.47
N VAL A 397 -9.57 9.08 24.30
CA VAL A 397 -9.31 10.04 25.38
C VAL A 397 -10.61 10.77 25.70
N THR A 398 -10.97 10.90 26.98
CA THR A 398 -12.23 11.55 27.41
C THR A 398 -11.97 12.49 28.58
N ASP A 399 -12.47 13.72 28.49
CA ASP A 399 -12.62 14.64 29.62
C ASP A 399 -13.87 14.22 30.41
N GLU A 400 -13.70 13.54 31.55
CA GLU A 400 -14.82 12.93 32.29
C GLU A 400 -15.97 13.91 32.65
N PRO A 401 -15.73 15.18 33.06
CA PRO A 401 -16.81 16.08 33.44
C PRO A 401 -17.69 16.54 32.27
N THR A 402 -17.09 16.93 31.13
CA THR A 402 -17.88 17.33 29.93
C THR A 402 -18.28 16.12 29.07
N LYS A 403 -17.65 14.97 29.30
CA LYS A 403 -17.69 13.76 28.47
C LYS A 403 -17.13 13.95 27.06
N HIS A 404 -16.54 15.11 26.73
CA HIS A 404 -15.93 15.33 25.43
C HIS A 404 -14.77 14.36 25.22
N ALA A 405 -14.84 13.61 24.13
CA ALA A 405 -13.87 12.59 23.81
C ALA A 405 -13.26 12.80 22.41
N VAL A 406 -12.03 12.34 22.25
CA VAL A 406 -11.41 12.17 20.92
C VAL A 406 -10.89 10.76 20.76
N VAL A 407 -10.90 10.28 19.52
CA VAL A 407 -10.28 9.00 19.18
C VAL A 407 -9.02 9.25 18.34
N ILE A 408 -7.90 8.70 18.79
CA ILE A 408 -6.57 8.88 18.20
C ILE A 408 -6.23 7.64 17.36
N ASP A 409 -5.79 7.88 16.12
CA ASP A 409 -5.38 6.86 15.13
C ASP A 409 -6.37 5.69 14.95
N PRO A 410 -7.66 5.94 14.62
CA PRO A 410 -8.70 4.91 14.53
C PRO A 410 -8.66 4.09 13.23
N ALA A 411 -7.48 3.59 12.85
CA ALA A 411 -7.21 3.02 11.52
C ALA A 411 -8.00 1.74 11.17
N ASN A 412 -8.52 1.01 12.15
CA ASN A 412 -9.33 -0.18 11.94
C ASN A 412 -10.75 0.00 12.52
N PRO A 413 -11.65 0.72 11.81
CA PRO A 413 -13.02 1.00 12.25
C PRO A 413 -13.81 -0.24 12.69
N PRO A 414 -13.72 -1.42 12.03
CA PRO A 414 -14.35 -2.66 12.50
C PRO A 414 -13.99 -3.10 13.93
N GLU A 415 -12.84 -2.66 14.46
CA GLU A 415 -12.39 -2.96 15.83
C GLU A 415 -12.62 -1.77 16.78
N VAL A 416 -12.41 -0.53 16.30
CA VAL A 416 -12.52 0.69 17.12
C VAL A 416 -13.96 1.18 17.27
N ALA A 417 -14.72 1.25 16.16
CA ALA A 417 -16.04 1.85 16.14
C ALA A 417 -17.10 1.12 17.00
N PRO A 418 -17.09 -0.22 17.18
CA PRO A 418 -18.02 -0.88 18.11
C PRO A 418 -17.84 -0.42 19.56
N GLU A 419 -16.60 -0.19 20.01
CA GLU A 419 -16.31 0.27 21.37
C GLU A 419 -16.70 1.73 21.56
N VAL A 420 -16.33 2.60 20.61
CA VAL A 420 -16.75 4.02 20.62
C VAL A 420 -18.28 4.14 20.63
N ASN A 421 -18.99 3.34 19.81
CA ASN A 421 -20.46 3.26 19.85
C ASN A 421 -20.99 2.77 21.20
N SER A 422 -20.34 1.80 21.84
CA SER A 422 -20.71 1.29 23.16
C SER A 422 -20.65 2.41 24.21
N GLN A 423 -19.56 3.17 24.23
CA GLN A 423 -19.35 4.28 25.17
C GLN A 423 -20.34 5.44 24.94
N ILE A 424 -20.66 5.77 23.67
CA ILE A 424 -21.69 6.77 23.31
C ILE A 424 -23.06 6.30 23.81
N ARG A 425 -23.46 5.05 23.51
CA ARG A 425 -24.76 4.48 23.93
C ARG A 425 -24.91 4.37 25.44
N ALA A 426 -23.80 4.14 26.16
CA ALA A 426 -23.75 4.16 27.61
C ALA A 426 -23.83 5.57 28.22
N GLY A 427 -23.86 6.63 27.39
CA GLY A 427 -23.86 8.03 27.84
C GLY A 427 -22.58 8.43 28.56
N LYS A 428 -21.46 7.73 28.29
CA LYS A 428 -20.15 7.95 28.92
C LYS A 428 -19.30 8.97 28.16
N ILE A 429 -19.43 9.02 26.83
CA ILE A 429 -18.68 9.96 25.97
C ILE A 429 -19.61 10.72 25.03
N ASN A 430 -19.16 11.91 24.63
CA ASN A 430 -19.59 12.66 23.46
C ASN A 430 -18.38 12.80 22.55
N LEU A 431 -18.33 12.06 21.45
CA LEU A 431 -17.18 12.06 20.53
C LEU A 431 -17.14 13.40 19.77
N ALA A 432 -16.09 14.17 20.01
CA ALA A 432 -15.95 15.55 19.55
C ALA A 432 -14.97 15.72 18.38
N ALA A 433 -13.99 14.82 18.23
CA ALA A 433 -13.04 14.82 17.10
C ALA A 433 -12.37 13.45 16.89
N ILE A 434 -11.81 13.26 15.69
CA ILE A 434 -10.75 12.29 15.43
C ILE A 434 -9.40 13.03 15.50
N VAL A 435 -8.38 12.37 16.01
CA VAL A 435 -7.00 12.88 16.03
C VAL A 435 -6.10 11.89 15.30
N ASN A 436 -5.18 12.36 14.47
CA ASN A 436 -4.20 11.49 13.80
C ASN A 436 -2.78 11.96 14.02
N THR A 437 -1.88 11.04 14.34
CA THR A 437 -0.45 11.33 14.50
C THR A 437 0.24 11.56 13.16
N HIS A 438 -0.10 10.79 12.13
CA HIS A 438 0.47 10.90 10.79
C HIS A 438 -0.38 10.18 9.73
N HIS A 439 -0.01 10.35 8.46
CA HIS A 439 -0.86 9.92 7.33
C HIS A 439 -0.83 8.43 6.96
N HIS A 440 0.02 7.59 7.57
CA HIS A 440 0.08 6.19 7.18
C HIS A 440 -1.28 5.50 7.40
N TRP A 441 -1.59 4.55 6.52
CA TRP A 441 -2.92 3.94 6.45
C TRP A 441 -3.32 3.25 7.76
N ASP A 442 -2.37 2.66 8.47
CA ASP A 442 -2.57 2.01 9.76
C ASP A 442 -2.66 3.00 10.96
N HIS A 443 -2.76 4.30 10.66
CA HIS A 443 -3.11 5.38 11.61
C HIS A 443 -4.32 6.21 11.14
N ALA A 444 -4.30 6.70 9.89
CA ALA A 444 -5.32 7.58 9.33
C ALA A 444 -6.32 6.89 8.37
N GLY A 445 -6.05 5.65 7.94
CA GLY A 445 -6.83 4.96 6.90
C GLY A 445 -8.23 4.49 7.30
N GLY A 446 -8.64 4.69 8.57
CA GLY A 446 -9.99 4.47 9.06
C GLY A 446 -10.85 5.74 9.13
N ASN A 447 -10.29 6.91 8.80
CA ASN A 447 -10.94 8.20 9.05
C ASN A 447 -12.27 8.35 8.31
N LYS A 448 -12.34 8.02 7.01
CA LYS A 448 -13.61 8.07 6.24
C LYS A 448 -14.70 7.18 6.85
N ASP A 449 -14.37 5.96 7.25
CA ASP A 449 -15.32 5.00 7.80
C ASP A 449 -15.79 5.38 9.21
N MET A 450 -14.92 6.01 10.01
CA MET A 450 -15.30 6.60 11.29
C MET A 450 -16.25 7.79 11.10
N LEU A 451 -16.00 8.67 10.13
CA LEU A 451 -16.93 9.76 9.78
C LEU A 451 -18.28 9.25 9.26
N GLN A 452 -18.31 8.14 8.51
CA GLN A 452 -19.57 7.50 8.09
C GLN A 452 -20.39 6.99 9.28
N GLN A 453 -19.74 6.46 10.32
CA GLN A 453 -20.41 5.87 11.49
C GLN A 453 -20.81 6.89 12.56
N PHE A 454 -20.01 7.95 12.75
CA PHE A 454 -20.18 8.93 13.83
C PHE A 454 -20.61 10.33 13.36
N GLY A 455 -20.73 10.54 12.04
CA GLY A 455 -21.09 11.82 11.43
C GLY A 455 -19.89 12.73 11.17
N GLN A 456 -20.16 13.97 10.79
CA GLN A 456 -19.11 14.96 10.54
C GLN A 456 -18.44 15.39 11.87
N LEU A 457 -17.25 14.84 12.10
CA LEU A 457 -16.35 15.23 13.17
C LEU A 457 -15.17 16.02 12.58
N PRO A 458 -14.63 17.02 13.30
CA PRO A 458 -13.30 17.54 13.03
C PRO A 458 -12.26 16.42 13.06
N ILE A 459 -11.33 16.45 12.12
CA ILE A 459 -10.14 15.59 12.12
C ILE A 459 -8.91 16.48 12.32
N ILE A 460 -8.23 16.27 13.45
CA ILE A 460 -7.07 17.05 13.87
C ILE A 460 -5.81 16.21 13.62
N GLY A 461 -4.94 16.61 12.70
CA GLY A 461 -3.84 15.72 12.29
C GLY A 461 -2.72 16.35 11.49
N GLY A 462 -1.74 15.52 11.16
CA GLY A 462 -0.75 15.83 10.12
C GLY A 462 -1.43 16.24 8.81
N LYS A 463 -0.81 17.17 8.08
CA LYS A 463 -1.38 17.79 6.87
C LYS A 463 -1.76 16.81 5.75
N ASN A 464 -1.19 15.60 5.75
CA ASN A 464 -1.44 14.58 4.72
C ASN A 464 -2.44 13.50 5.22
N CYS A 465 -2.90 13.57 6.47
CA CYS A 465 -3.84 12.59 7.03
C CYS A 465 -5.18 12.60 6.26
N GLU A 466 -5.75 11.41 6.04
CA GLU A 466 -7.01 11.29 5.29
C GLU A 466 -8.12 12.12 5.95
N SER A 467 -8.82 12.94 5.16
CA SER A 467 -9.95 13.76 5.63
C SER A 467 -9.61 14.75 6.77
N VAL A 468 -8.33 15.10 6.97
CA VAL A 468 -7.91 16.11 7.96
C VAL A 468 -8.62 17.45 7.73
N THR A 469 -9.18 18.03 8.80
CA THR A 469 -9.88 19.32 8.76
C THR A 469 -9.11 20.43 9.50
N LYS A 470 -8.20 20.06 10.40
CA LYS A 470 -7.30 20.99 11.10
C LYS A 470 -5.91 20.39 11.28
N THR A 471 -4.89 21.07 10.79
CA THR A 471 -3.49 20.80 11.17
C THR A 471 -3.01 21.87 12.13
N PRO A 472 -2.86 21.57 13.43
CA PRO A 472 -2.34 22.52 14.40
C PRO A 472 -0.86 22.82 14.13
N GLN A 473 -0.40 24.04 14.42
CA GLN A 473 1.02 24.39 14.30
C GLN A 473 1.88 23.73 15.39
N HIS A 474 3.19 23.62 15.19
CA HIS A 474 4.11 23.16 16.23
C HIS A 474 4.03 24.10 17.45
N GLY A 475 3.72 23.54 18.62
CA GLY A 475 3.52 24.27 19.86
C GLY A 475 2.12 24.87 20.04
N GLU A 476 1.23 24.76 19.04
CA GLU A 476 -0.17 25.19 19.18
C GLU A 476 -0.88 24.36 20.26
N SER A 477 -1.64 25.05 21.12
CA SER A 477 -2.43 24.42 22.18
C SER A 477 -3.92 24.59 21.95
N PHE A 478 -4.69 23.54 22.29
CA PHE A 478 -6.15 23.51 22.28
C PHE A 478 -6.66 22.69 23.47
N LYS A 479 -7.97 22.48 23.58
CA LYS A 479 -8.57 21.67 24.66
C LYS A 479 -9.45 20.53 24.13
N ILE A 480 -9.56 19.48 24.93
CA ILE A 480 -10.60 18.46 24.84
C ILE A 480 -11.45 18.60 26.12
N GLY A 481 -12.74 18.93 25.96
CA GLY A 481 -13.56 19.30 27.11
C GLY A 481 -13.03 20.54 27.83
N ASP A 482 -13.22 20.58 29.15
CA ASP A 482 -12.83 21.74 29.96
C ASP A 482 -11.44 21.60 30.60
N ARG A 483 -11.00 20.38 30.94
CA ARG A 483 -9.76 20.18 31.71
C ARG A 483 -8.56 19.85 30.82
N ILE A 484 -8.71 18.94 29.87
CA ILE A 484 -7.58 18.40 29.11
C ILE A 484 -7.03 19.47 28.15
N SER A 485 -5.86 20.01 28.49
CA SER A 485 -5.09 20.84 27.56
C SER A 485 -4.21 19.96 26.67
N VAL A 486 -4.26 20.19 25.36
CA VAL A 486 -3.48 19.48 24.35
C VAL A 486 -2.50 20.44 23.71
N LYS A 487 -1.25 20.03 23.54
CA LYS A 487 -0.21 20.73 22.78
C LYS A 487 0.28 19.86 21.63
N ALA A 488 0.19 20.37 20.41
CA ALA A 488 0.69 19.69 19.22
C ALA A 488 2.21 19.88 19.08
N LEU A 489 2.95 18.78 18.89
CA LEU A 489 4.40 18.78 18.78
C LEU A 489 4.78 18.13 17.45
N HIS A 490 5.07 18.93 16.43
CA HIS A 490 5.54 18.40 15.15
C HIS A 490 6.89 17.70 15.33
N THR A 491 6.96 16.47 14.88
CA THR A 491 8.09 15.55 14.99
C THR A 491 8.38 14.88 13.65
N PRO A 492 8.65 15.66 12.58
CA PRO A 492 8.91 15.10 11.26
C PRO A 492 10.13 14.19 11.31
N CYS A 493 10.02 12.98 10.76
CA CYS A 493 11.13 12.09 10.38
C CYS A 493 10.58 10.75 9.87
N HIS A 494 9.65 10.16 10.63
CA HIS A 494 8.97 8.93 10.24
C HIS A 494 8.14 9.20 8.99
N THR A 495 7.21 10.15 9.11
CA THR A 495 6.70 10.96 7.99
C THR A 495 7.08 12.42 8.21
N GLN A 496 6.97 13.24 7.16
CA GLN A 496 7.14 14.70 7.22
C GLN A 496 5.93 15.43 7.82
N ASP A 497 4.81 14.74 8.03
CA ASP A 497 3.60 15.27 8.66
C ASP A 497 3.35 14.72 10.08
N SER A 498 4.31 14.02 10.66
CA SER A 498 4.21 13.43 12.00
C SER A 498 4.04 14.48 13.10
N VAL A 499 2.99 14.32 13.91
CA VAL A 499 2.65 15.16 15.08
C VAL A 499 2.43 14.27 16.30
N CYS A 500 3.16 14.56 17.37
CA CYS A 500 2.87 14.03 18.71
C CYS A 500 1.91 14.96 19.46
N TYR A 501 1.03 14.40 20.29
CA TYR A 501 0.08 15.17 21.10
C TYR A 501 0.39 14.99 22.58
N PHE A 502 0.97 16.02 23.20
CA PHE A 502 1.15 16.10 24.64
C PHE A 502 -0.14 16.60 25.27
N MET A 503 -0.64 15.93 26.30
CA MET A 503 -1.88 16.26 26.98
C MET A 503 -1.68 16.31 28.50
N GLU A 504 -2.27 17.33 29.13
CA GLU A 504 -2.22 17.53 30.58
C GLU A 504 -3.64 17.70 31.15
N ASP A 505 -3.90 17.08 32.30
CA ASP A 505 -5.07 17.30 33.15
C ASP A 505 -4.62 17.33 34.61
N GLY A 506 -4.52 18.52 35.18
CA GLY A 506 -4.02 18.73 36.54
C GLY A 506 -2.55 18.35 36.69
N ASP A 507 -2.26 17.32 37.47
CA ASP A 507 -0.93 16.72 37.64
C ASP A 507 -0.68 15.55 36.68
N GLN A 508 -1.69 15.08 35.95
CA GLN A 508 -1.56 13.97 35.01
C GLN A 508 -1.07 14.44 33.64
N ARG A 509 -0.05 13.74 33.11
CA ARG A 509 0.57 14.04 31.81
C ARG A 509 0.72 12.81 30.95
N VAL A 510 0.35 12.93 29.68
CA VAL A 510 0.51 11.87 28.67
C VAL A 510 1.02 12.46 27.36
N VAL A 511 1.68 11.64 26.54
CA VAL A 511 2.02 12.00 25.16
C VAL A 511 1.71 10.85 24.21
N PHE A 512 0.91 11.15 23.20
CA PHE A 512 0.60 10.25 22.08
C PHE A 512 1.63 10.49 20.98
N THR A 513 2.47 9.49 20.70
CA THR A 513 3.71 9.68 19.92
C THR A 513 3.66 9.10 18.52
N GLY A 514 2.59 8.38 18.17
CA GLY A 514 2.47 7.63 16.93
C GLY A 514 3.73 6.80 16.70
N ASP A 515 4.32 6.97 15.52
CA ASP A 515 5.52 6.25 15.10
C ASP A 515 6.83 7.03 15.29
N THR A 516 6.79 8.17 15.99
CA THR A 516 8.00 8.91 16.34
C THR A 516 8.79 8.16 17.43
N LEU A 517 8.16 7.97 18.59
CA LEU A 517 8.73 7.33 19.78
C LEU A 517 7.92 6.07 20.12
N PHE A 518 8.61 4.94 20.27
CA PHE A 518 8.06 3.70 20.83
C PHE A 518 8.74 3.42 22.18
N ILE A 519 8.12 2.58 23.01
CA ILE A 519 8.79 2.14 24.24
C ILE A 519 10.08 1.40 23.88
N GLY A 520 11.22 1.93 24.33
CA GLY A 520 12.57 1.45 24.00
C GLY A 520 12.95 1.55 22.51
N GLY A 521 12.27 2.33 21.68
CA GLY A 521 12.55 2.44 20.25
C GLY A 521 12.10 3.74 19.60
N CYS A 522 12.21 3.80 18.27
CA CYS A 522 11.71 4.90 17.45
C CYS A 522 11.28 4.41 16.06
N GLY A 523 10.60 5.28 15.30
CA GLY A 523 10.21 5.04 13.92
C GLY A 523 11.37 4.66 12.98
N ARG A 524 11.04 3.98 11.89
CA ARG A 524 11.88 3.99 10.68
C ARG A 524 11.82 5.38 10.06
N PHE A 525 12.93 5.86 9.51
CA PHE A 525 13.01 7.19 8.89
C PHE A 525 12.62 7.02 7.41
N PHE A 526 11.32 7.01 7.11
CA PHE A 526 10.85 6.77 5.74
C PHE A 526 10.93 8.02 4.88
N GLU A 527 10.47 9.15 5.42
CA GLU A 527 10.46 10.44 4.71
C GLU A 527 11.50 11.44 5.25
N GLY A 528 12.37 11.00 6.15
CA GLY A 528 13.29 11.87 6.88
C GLY A 528 14.62 11.22 7.24
N ASN A 529 15.35 11.87 8.14
CA ASN A 529 16.74 11.56 8.43
C ASN A 529 17.10 11.60 9.93
N ALA A 530 18.34 11.23 10.25
CA ALA A 530 18.80 11.11 11.63
C ALA A 530 18.88 12.43 12.40
N GLN A 531 19.07 13.58 11.73
CA GLN A 531 19.04 14.89 12.37
C GLN A 531 17.62 15.24 12.81
N GLU A 532 16.64 14.94 11.95
CA GLU A 532 15.21 15.12 12.25
C GLU A 532 14.75 14.21 13.39
N MET A 533 15.07 12.90 13.38
CA MET A 533 14.73 12.02 14.52
C MET A 533 15.48 12.42 15.80
N HIS A 534 16.75 12.84 15.70
CA HIS A 534 17.48 13.32 16.87
C HIS A 534 16.77 14.50 17.51
N LYS A 535 16.37 15.51 16.71
CA LYS A 535 15.59 16.65 17.16
C LYS A 535 14.23 16.23 17.74
N ALA A 536 13.48 15.39 17.03
CA ALA A 536 12.16 14.92 17.47
C ALA A 536 12.22 14.25 18.85
N LEU A 537 13.16 13.32 19.06
CA LEU A 537 13.27 12.58 20.32
C LEU A 537 14.01 13.36 21.41
N ASN A 538 15.18 13.93 21.11
CA ASN A 538 16.13 14.42 22.11
C ASN A 538 16.04 15.94 22.35
N GLU A 539 15.37 16.70 21.47
CA GLU A 539 15.09 18.13 21.69
C GLU A 539 13.60 18.36 21.99
N THR A 540 12.69 17.79 21.19
CA THR A 540 11.24 18.03 21.33
C THR A 540 10.59 17.15 22.40
N LEU A 541 10.63 15.82 22.28
CA LEU A 541 9.97 14.93 23.25
C LEU A 541 10.74 14.84 24.58
N ALA A 542 12.08 14.87 24.57
CA ALA A 542 12.88 14.90 25.78
C ALA A 542 12.76 16.20 26.60
N ALA A 543 12.25 17.29 26.02
CA ALA A 543 11.93 18.51 26.76
C ALA A 543 10.60 18.44 27.54
N LEU A 544 9.81 17.37 27.36
CA LEU A 544 8.62 17.13 28.18
C LEU A 544 8.99 16.73 29.61
N PRO A 545 8.10 16.99 30.60
CA PRO A 545 8.27 16.54 31.98
C PRO A 545 8.52 15.03 32.07
N ASP A 546 9.46 14.63 32.94
CA ASP A 546 9.88 13.22 33.05
C ASP A 546 8.77 12.27 33.47
N ASP A 547 7.72 12.76 34.15
CA ASP A 547 6.54 11.99 34.56
C ASP A 547 5.50 11.76 33.44
N THR A 548 5.71 12.34 32.26
CA THR A 548 4.79 12.22 31.11
C THR A 548 4.74 10.79 30.59
N ARG A 549 3.59 10.11 30.67
CA ARG A 549 3.39 8.73 30.18
C ARG A 549 3.35 8.66 28.66
N VAL A 550 4.02 7.66 28.08
CA VAL A 550 4.14 7.49 26.62
C VAL A 550 3.09 6.50 26.08
N TYR A 551 2.36 6.93 25.05
CA TYR A 551 1.34 6.15 24.34
C TYR A 551 1.70 6.08 22.85
N PRO A 552 2.41 5.03 22.41
CA PRO A 552 2.93 4.93 21.05
C PRO A 552 1.92 4.34 20.06
N GLY A 553 2.23 4.42 18.77
CA GLY A 553 1.42 3.87 17.68
C GLY A 553 1.31 2.34 17.67
N HIS A 554 2.33 1.62 18.16
CA HIS A 554 2.41 0.16 18.09
C HIS A 554 3.03 -0.52 19.31
N GLU A 555 2.65 -1.78 19.55
CA GLU A 555 3.28 -2.70 20.51
C GLU A 555 4.55 -3.36 19.92
N TYR A 556 5.60 -2.57 19.72
CA TYR A 556 6.91 -3.05 19.28
C TYR A 556 7.88 -3.34 20.43
N THR A 557 7.46 -3.23 21.69
CA THR A 557 8.36 -3.13 22.85
C THR A 557 9.24 -4.36 23.00
N LYS A 558 8.71 -5.57 22.79
CA LYS A 558 9.51 -6.82 22.79
C LYS A 558 10.61 -6.86 21.74
N GLY A 559 10.41 -6.25 20.57
CA GLY A 559 11.42 -6.14 19.52
C GLY A 559 12.43 -5.02 19.81
N ASN A 560 11.93 -3.90 20.33
CA ASN A 560 12.72 -2.74 20.74
C ASN A 560 13.71 -3.08 21.87
N VAL A 561 13.24 -3.79 22.90
CA VAL A 561 14.04 -4.30 24.02
C VAL A 561 15.20 -5.16 23.56
N LYS A 562 14.96 -6.11 22.63
CA LYS A 562 16.01 -6.99 22.11
C LYS A 562 17.15 -6.19 21.48
N PHE A 563 16.82 -5.10 20.78
CA PHE A 563 17.82 -4.18 20.24
C PHE A 563 18.51 -3.36 21.33
N CYS A 564 17.77 -2.78 22.28
CA CYS A 564 18.36 -2.03 23.39
C CYS A 564 19.34 -2.90 24.19
N ALA A 565 18.97 -4.14 24.53
CA ALA A 565 19.82 -5.09 25.22
C ALA A 565 21.06 -5.52 24.41
N ALA A 566 20.98 -5.53 23.08
CA ALA A 566 22.14 -5.78 22.22
C ALA A 566 23.12 -4.59 22.17
N VAL A 567 22.68 -3.39 22.54
CA VAL A 567 23.48 -2.16 22.54
C VAL A 567 23.99 -1.80 23.95
N SER A 568 23.19 -1.96 25.00
CA SER A 568 23.52 -1.60 26.38
C SER A 568 22.88 -2.58 27.37
N GLN A 569 23.59 -2.90 28.45
CA GLN A 569 23.15 -3.82 29.51
C GLN A 569 22.86 -3.07 30.82
N SER A 570 22.38 -1.83 30.71
CA SER A 570 22.01 -0.99 31.85
C SER A 570 20.81 -1.56 32.63
N GLU A 571 20.72 -1.27 33.93
CA GLU A 571 19.60 -1.71 34.76
C GLU A 571 18.22 -1.22 34.28
N PRO A 572 18.04 0.00 33.75
CA PRO A 572 16.80 0.41 33.09
C PRO A 572 16.38 -0.53 31.95
N ILE A 573 17.32 -0.92 31.07
CA ILE A 573 17.03 -1.83 29.94
C ILE A 573 16.63 -3.22 30.44
N LYS A 574 17.28 -3.74 31.49
CA LYS A 574 16.90 -5.01 32.12
C LYS A 574 15.52 -4.97 32.76
N LYS A 575 15.16 -3.85 33.41
CA LYS A 575 13.81 -3.63 33.97
C LYS A 575 12.76 -3.59 32.87
N LEU A 576 13.00 -2.85 31.79
CA LEU A 576 12.13 -2.82 30.62
C LEU A 576 11.98 -4.22 30.00
N GLN A 577 13.07 -4.98 29.89
CA GLN A 577 13.03 -6.37 29.40
C GLN A 577 12.15 -7.25 30.28
N ALA A 578 12.40 -7.28 31.59
CA ALA A 578 11.62 -8.10 32.52
C ALA A 578 10.14 -7.69 32.57
N PHE A 579 9.82 -6.41 32.31
CA PHE A 579 8.44 -5.95 32.15
C PHE A 579 7.83 -6.44 30.83
N ALA A 580 8.52 -6.24 29.71
CA ALA A 580 8.05 -6.64 28.39
C ALA A 580 7.86 -8.16 28.27
N GLU A 581 8.66 -8.98 28.95
CA GLU A 581 8.48 -10.44 29.01
C GLU A 581 7.21 -10.86 29.75
N LYS A 582 6.82 -10.13 30.81
CA LYS A 582 5.67 -10.45 31.67
C LYS A 582 4.35 -9.87 31.18
N ASN A 583 4.38 -8.85 30.33
CA ASN A 583 3.19 -8.14 29.86
C ASN A 583 2.95 -8.38 28.36
N GLN A 584 1.68 -8.38 27.96
CA GLN A 584 1.29 -8.38 26.54
C GLN A 584 1.23 -6.97 25.94
N GLN A 585 1.09 -5.96 26.81
CA GLN A 585 0.81 -4.57 26.49
C GLN A 585 1.67 -3.66 27.37
N THR A 586 2.23 -2.59 26.79
CA THR A 586 3.23 -1.73 27.45
C THR A 586 2.93 -0.22 27.35
N GLN A 587 1.95 0.17 26.54
CA GLN A 587 1.49 1.54 26.36
C GLN A 587 1.00 2.16 27.68
N GLY A 588 1.40 3.41 27.95
CA GLY A 588 1.05 4.13 29.18
C GLY A 588 1.70 3.61 30.47
N LYS A 589 2.56 2.59 30.40
CA LYS A 589 3.26 2.02 31.58
C LYS A 589 4.64 2.62 31.83
N PHE A 590 5.17 3.37 30.87
CA PHE A 590 6.48 4.04 30.92
C PHE A 590 6.35 5.52 30.61
N THR A 591 7.33 6.29 31.07
CA THR A 591 7.37 7.75 30.98
C THR A 591 8.50 8.26 30.09
N ILE A 592 8.47 9.55 29.73
CA ILE A 592 9.58 10.23 29.05
C ILE A 592 10.88 10.13 29.88
N GLY A 593 10.79 10.16 31.21
CA GLY A 593 11.92 9.90 32.11
C GLY A 593 12.48 8.49 31.98
N ASP A 594 11.62 7.46 31.91
CA ASP A 594 12.05 6.07 31.69
C ASP A 594 12.69 5.89 30.30
N GLU A 595 12.10 6.48 29.26
CA GLU A 595 12.65 6.40 27.90
C GLU A 595 14.06 7.02 27.81
N LYS A 596 14.33 8.15 28.48
CA LYS A 596 15.69 8.72 28.59
C LYS A 596 16.70 7.75 29.22
N LEU A 597 16.26 6.79 30.04
CA LEU A 597 17.12 5.85 30.75
C LEU A 597 17.29 4.50 30.03
N HIS A 598 16.28 4.00 29.32
CA HIS A 598 16.36 2.71 28.62
C HIS A 598 16.37 2.77 27.09
N ASN A 599 15.91 3.86 26.47
CA ASN A 599 15.81 3.95 25.02
C ASN A 599 17.13 4.42 24.42
N VAL A 600 17.83 3.54 23.71
CA VAL A 600 19.15 3.86 23.15
C VAL A 600 19.12 5.00 22.13
N PHE A 601 17.96 5.28 21.51
CA PHE A 601 17.77 6.44 20.62
C PHE A 601 17.60 7.77 21.37
N MET A 602 17.28 7.74 22.66
CA MET A 602 17.26 8.91 23.56
C MET A 602 18.55 9.05 24.38
N ARG A 603 19.51 8.12 24.19
CA ARG A 603 20.82 8.10 24.86
C ARG A 603 22.00 8.34 23.90
N VAL A 604 21.79 9.09 22.81
CA VAL A 604 22.83 9.32 21.79
C VAL A 604 24.04 10.17 22.27
N ASN A 605 23.91 10.84 23.41
CA ASN A 605 24.99 11.56 24.11
C ASN A 605 25.76 10.68 25.11
N ASP A 606 25.29 9.45 25.37
CA ASP A 606 25.87 8.56 26.38
C ASP A 606 27.16 7.90 25.85
N PRO A 607 28.31 8.03 26.55
CA PRO A 607 29.58 7.42 26.13
C PRO A 607 29.52 5.91 25.90
N GLU A 608 28.66 5.17 26.60
CA GLU A 608 28.42 3.74 26.35
C GLU A 608 27.89 3.51 24.94
N ILE A 609 26.84 4.26 24.58
CA ILE A 609 26.11 4.16 23.32
C ILE A 609 26.96 4.67 22.15
N GLN A 610 27.70 5.77 22.36
CA GLN A 610 28.66 6.32 21.40
C GLN A 610 29.77 5.31 21.06
N LYS A 611 30.31 4.62 22.07
CA LYS A 611 31.33 3.58 21.88
C LYS A 611 30.79 2.40 21.05
N VAL A 612 29.56 1.98 21.29
CA VAL A 612 28.92 0.88 20.53
C VAL A 612 28.59 1.29 19.09
N ALA A 613 28.17 2.54 18.87
CA ALA A 613 27.98 3.09 17.53
C ALA A 613 29.31 3.35 16.79
N GLY A 614 30.43 3.50 17.50
CA GLY A 614 31.70 3.94 16.92
C GLY A 614 31.66 5.39 16.42
N LYS A 615 30.81 6.22 17.03
CA LYS A 615 30.49 7.60 16.62
C LYS A 615 30.32 8.49 17.85
N THR A 616 30.70 9.76 17.74
CA THR A 616 30.63 10.75 18.85
C THR A 616 29.65 11.89 18.59
N SER A 617 29.30 12.16 17.33
CA SER A 617 28.24 13.11 16.98
C SER A 617 26.86 12.47 17.25
N PRO A 618 25.95 13.10 18.03
CA PRO A 618 24.65 12.53 18.37
C PRO A 618 23.79 12.15 17.16
N VAL A 619 23.90 12.92 16.07
CA VAL A 619 23.21 12.65 14.80
C VAL A 619 23.81 11.44 14.07
N GLU A 620 25.12 11.27 14.09
CA GLU A 620 25.77 10.08 13.52
C GLU A 620 25.49 8.82 14.36
N VAL A 621 25.40 8.95 15.68
CA VAL A 621 25.02 7.88 16.62
C VAL A 621 23.57 7.47 16.35
N MET A 622 22.64 8.44 16.23
CA MET A 622 21.25 8.20 15.83
C MET A 622 21.16 7.43 14.50
N ALA A 623 21.87 7.89 13.47
CA ALA A 623 21.93 7.23 12.17
C ALA A 623 22.43 5.78 12.30
N LYS A 624 23.50 5.57 13.06
CA LYS A 624 24.12 4.25 13.22
C LYS A 624 23.26 3.27 14.01
N LEU A 625 22.67 3.71 15.12
CA LEU A 625 21.70 2.89 15.87
C LEU A 625 20.50 2.53 14.99
N ARG A 626 20.02 3.45 14.15
CA ARG A 626 18.89 3.21 13.25
C ARG A 626 19.23 2.17 12.18
N GLU A 627 20.42 2.27 11.58
CA GLU A 627 20.97 1.28 10.65
C GLU A 627 21.06 -0.11 11.32
N MET A 628 21.66 -0.17 12.52
CA MET A 628 21.82 -1.42 13.27
C MET A 628 20.47 -2.07 13.60
N LYS A 629 19.45 -1.30 14.04
CA LYS A 629 18.10 -1.81 14.31
C LYS A 629 17.32 -2.19 13.05
N ASN A 630 17.68 -1.65 11.89
CA ASN A 630 17.06 -2.02 10.61
C ASN A 630 17.68 -3.30 10.01
N ALA A 631 18.86 -3.70 10.49
CA ALA A 631 19.55 -4.93 10.10
C ALA A 631 19.26 -6.14 11.04
N MET A 632 18.44 -5.92 12.08
CA MET A 632 18.00 -6.90 13.08
C MET A 632 16.55 -7.34 12.84
#